data_AF-A0A6H5HK47-F1
#
_entry.id   AF-A0A6H5HK47-F1
#
_cell.length_a   1.000
_cell.length_b   1.000
_cell.length_c   1.000
_cell.angle_alpha   90.00
_cell.angle_beta   90.00
_cell.angle_gamma   90.00
#
_symmetry.space_group_name_H-M   'P 1'
#
loop_
_entity.id
_entity.type
_entity.pdbx_description
1 polymer ?
#
loop_
_entity_poly.entity_id
_entity_poly.type
_entity_poly.pdbx_seq_one_letter_code
_entity_poly.pdbx_strand_id
1 'polypeptide(L)'
;MTSQGAKGNMSKRRSNPVVTSVGASTSTAPMAVGVPVAASDLASLFECPVCFDYVLPPILQCQSGHLVCSNCRPKLSCCPTCRGPLGNIRNLAMEKVASTVSFLCKYSTSGCNMSLLHTEKAEHEEVCEYRPYCCPCPGASCKWQGSLDQVMPHLLISHKSITTLQGEDIVFLVTDINLPGAVDWVMMQSCFGHNFMLVLEKQEKYSGHQQFFAIVQLIGSRKQAEVFAYRLELNGHRRRLTWEATPRSIHEGIASAILSSDCLVFDTSIVQLFEDNGNLGINVTISMV
;
A
#
# COMPACT_ATOMS: atom_id res chain seq x y z
N MET A 1 -95.71 1.79 13.14
CA MET A 1 -95.09 2.58 14.23
C MET A 1 -93.66 2.06 14.42
N THR A 2 -92.70 2.96 14.66
CA THR A 2 -91.37 2.74 15.31
C THR A 2 -90.60 1.42 15.09
N SER A 3 -89.65 1.47 14.15
CA SER A 3 -88.19 1.24 14.34
C SER A 3 -87.62 0.10 15.20
N GLN A 4 -86.58 -0.54 14.67
CA GLN A 4 -85.65 -1.48 15.33
C GLN A 4 -84.72 -0.81 16.37
N GLY A 5 -84.08 -1.61 17.24
CA GLY A 5 -82.96 -1.21 18.10
C GLY A 5 -82.23 -2.44 18.69
N ALA A 6 -80.90 -2.35 18.91
CA ALA A 6 -80.07 -3.48 19.37
C ALA A 6 -78.82 -3.01 20.17
N LYS A 7 -78.06 -3.99 20.72
CA LYS A 7 -76.86 -3.86 21.59
C LYS A 7 -77.16 -3.53 23.07
N GLY A 8 -76.33 -3.88 24.05
CA GLY A 8 -75.21 -4.84 24.02
C GLY A 8 -74.05 -4.58 25.01
N ASN A 9 -73.72 -5.60 25.82
CA ASN A 9 -72.42 -5.85 26.51
C ASN A 9 -72.06 -5.08 27.82
N MET A 10 -71.55 -5.82 28.83
CA MET A 10 -70.30 -5.58 29.61
C MET A 10 -70.38 -5.91 31.13
N SER A 11 -69.57 -6.87 31.61
CA SER A 11 -69.03 -6.94 33.00
C SER A 11 -67.90 -7.99 33.19
N LYS A 12 -67.19 -7.97 34.33
CA LYS A 12 -65.82 -8.54 34.57
C LYS A 12 -65.69 -9.08 36.02
N ARG A 13 -64.80 -9.98 36.45
CA ARG A 13 -63.70 -10.74 35.79
C ARG A 13 -63.76 -12.26 36.17
N ARG A 14 -62.92 -12.99 36.95
CA ARG A 14 -61.60 -12.80 37.63
C ARG A 14 -60.98 -14.17 38.03
N SER A 15 -59.70 -14.45 37.67
CA SER A 15 -58.72 -15.40 38.28
C SER A 15 -59.04 -16.92 38.44
N ASN A 16 -58.11 -17.90 38.35
CA ASN A 16 -56.65 -18.00 38.03
C ASN A 16 -56.30 -19.51 37.81
N PRO A 17 -55.05 -19.93 37.50
CA PRO A 17 -54.18 -19.60 36.37
C PRO A 17 -53.80 -20.86 35.53
N VAL A 18 -53.11 -20.70 34.39
CA VAL A 18 -52.48 -21.82 33.63
C VAL A 18 -51.08 -21.40 33.17
N VAL A 19 -50.12 -22.33 33.15
CA VAL A 19 -48.73 -22.11 32.72
C VAL A 19 -48.53 -22.64 31.29
N THR A 20 -47.92 -21.85 30.42
CA THR A 20 -47.57 -22.23 29.04
C THR A 20 -46.06 -22.45 28.87
N SER A 21 -45.69 -23.60 28.31
CA SER A 21 -44.35 -23.84 27.77
C SER A 21 -44.28 -23.37 26.31
N VAL A 22 -43.13 -22.84 25.89
CA VAL A 22 -42.89 -22.36 24.52
C VAL A 22 -41.76 -23.17 23.91
N GLY A 23 -42.02 -23.80 22.76
CA GLY A 23 -41.00 -24.56 22.01
C GLY A 23 -40.15 -23.65 21.13
N ALA A 24 -38.84 -23.89 21.08
CA ALA A 24 -37.92 -23.21 20.17
C ALA A 24 -37.62 -24.08 18.94
N SER A 25 -37.68 -23.48 17.76
CA SER A 25 -37.37 -24.12 16.47
C SER A 25 -35.87 -24.12 16.17
N THR A 26 -35.33 -25.26 15.73
CA THR A 26 -33.92 -25.42 15.36
C THR A 26 -33.64 -24.96 13.93
N SER A 27 -32.78 -23.94 13.78
CA SER A 27 -32.21 -23.53 12.48
C SER A 27 -30.77 -24.04 12.34
N THR A 28 -30.50 -24.80 11.28
CA THR A 28 -29.16 -25.33 10.98
C THR A 28 -28.33 -24.30 10.21
N ALA A 29 -27.39 -23.65 10.90
CA ALA A 29 -26.34 -22.86 10.27
C ALA A 29 -25.21 -23.76 9.72
N PRO A 30 -24.51 -23.38 8.63
CA PRO A 30 -23.35 -24.12 8.15
C PRO A 30 -22.20 -24.03 9.15
N MET A 31 -21.47 -25.13 9.35
CA MET A 31 -20.33 -25.14 10.27
C MET A 31 -19.14 -24.38 9.66
N ALA A 32 -18.68 -23.35 10.37
CA ALA A 32 -17.39 -22.73 10.06
C ALA A 32 -16.26 -23.76 10.25
N VAL A 33 -15.39 -23.89 9.26
CA VAL A 33 -14.20 -24.73 9.35
C VAL A 33 -13.25 -24.08 10.36
N GLY A 34 -13.11 -24.69 11.53
CA GLY A 34 -12.26 -24.17 12.60
C GLY A 34 -10.78 -24.18 12.21
N VAL A 35 -10.13 -23.01 12.32
CA VAL A 35 -8.67 -22.90 12.21
C VAL A 35 -8.04 -23.75 13.33
N PRO A 36 -7.04 -24.61 13.04
CA PRO A 36 -6.43 -25.48 14.05
C PRO A 36 -5.65 -24.65 15.09
N VAL A 37 -6.22 -24.53 16.29
CA VAL A 37 -5.74 -23.68 17.40
C VAL A 37 -4.24 -23.84 17.68
N ALA A 38 -3.72 -25.07 17.59
CA ALA A 38 -2.32 -25.39 17.87
C ALA A 38 -1.28 -24.68 16.99
N ALA A 39 -1.65 -24.17 15.80
CA ALA A 39 -0.70 -23.46 14.94
C ALA A 39 -0.37 -22.04 15.44
N SER A 40 -1.35 -21.35 16.06
CA SER A 40 -1.20 -19.97 16.53
C SER A 40 -0.24 -19.87 17.72
N ASP A 41 -0.38 -20.79 18.68
CA ASP A 41 0.44 -20.81 19.89
C ASP A 41 1.93 -21.04 19.55
N LEU A 42 2.21 -21.93 18.60
CA LEU A 42 3.59 -22.23 18.20
C LEU A 42 4.27 -21.07 17.45
N ALA A 43 3.51 -20.27 16.69
CA ALA A 43 4.03 -19.06 16.05
C ALA A 43 4.47 -17.99 17.07
N SER A 44 3.81 -17.90 18.23
CA SER A 44 4.17 -16.94 19.29
C SER A 44 5.58 -17.14 19.87
N LEU A 45 6.10 -18.38 19.85
CA LEU A 45 7.46 -18.69 20.31
C LEU A 45 8.56 -18.05 19.43
N PHE A 46 8.19 -17.51 18.27
CA PHE A 46 9.08 -16.78 17.37
C PHE A 46 8.96 -15.26 17.50
N GLU A 47 8.18 -14.71 18.43
CA GLU A 47 8.02 -13.25 18.53
C GLU A 47 9.29 -12.54 19.03
N CYS A 48 9.74 -11.49 18.34
CA CYS A 48 10.93 -10.73 18.73
C CYS A 48 10.59 -9.70 19.83
N PRO A 49 11.18 -9.78 21.04
CA PRO A 49 10.82 -8.97 22.22
C PRO A 49 11.29 -7.49 22.16
N VAL A 50 11.42 -6.93 20.94
CA VAL A 50 11.92 -5.58 20.65
C VAL A 50 11.09 -4.90 19.54
N CYS A 51 10.56 -5.67 18.59
CA CYS A 51 9.73 -5.16 17.50
C CYS A 51 8.38 -5.87 17.34
N PHE A 52 8.10 -6.90 18.14
CA PHE A 52 6.84 -7.66 18.14
C PHE A 52 6.48 -8.25 16.76
N ASP A 53 7.52 -8.60 16.00
CA ASP A 53 7.45 -9.26 14.68
C ASP A 53 8.24 -10.58 14.74
N TYR A 54 7.95 -11.50 13.83
CA TYR A 54 8.47 -12.87 13.88
C TYR A 54 9.98 -12.94 13.56
N VAL A 55 10.71 -13.66 14.41
CA VAL A 55 12.10 -14.07 14.22
C VAL A 55 12.15 -15.19 13.19
N LEU A 56 12.11 -14.81 11.91
CA LEU A 56 12.28 -15.72 10.78
C LEU A 56 13.78 -16.06 10.56
N PRO A 57 14.11 -17.14 9.82
CA PRO A 57 15.49 -17.50 9.51
C PRO A 57 16.28 -16.39 8.79
N PRO A 58 17.56 -16.14 9.15
CA PRO A 58 18.35 -16.83 10.17
C PRO A 58 17.97 -16.42 11.60
N ILE A 59 17.60 -17.42 12.42
CA ILE A 59 17.08 -17.19 13.77
C ILE A 59 18.26 -17.04 14.73
N LEU A 60 18.37 -15.90 15.41
CA LEU A 60 19.47 -15.60 16.32
C LEU A 60 19.04 -15.73 17.78
N GLN A 61 19.95 -16.23 18.62
CA GLN A 61 19.73 -16.44 20.05
C GLN A 61 20.87 -15.88 20.92
N CYS A 62 20.57 -15.53 22.17
CA CYS A 62 21.60 -15.34 23.19
C CYS A 62 22.09 -16.68 23.75
N GLN A 63 23.13 -16.66 24.60
CA GLN A 63 23.65 -17.87 25.27
C GLN A 63 22.60 -18.61 26.15
N SER A 64 21.53 -17.92 26.56
CA SER A 64 20.41 -18.47 27.33
C SER A 64 19.21 -18.92 26.48
N GLY A 65 19.34 -18.93 25.15
CA GLY A 65 18.29 -19.42 24.22
C GLY A 65 17.22 -18.40 23.79
N HIS A 66 17.18 -17.20 24.38
CA HIS A 66 16.20 -16.16 23.98
C HIS A 66 16.44 -15.66 22.57
N LEU A 67 15.38 -15.59 21.76
CA LEU A 67 15.43 -15.24 20.34
C LEU A 67 15.42 -13.72 20.10
N VAL A 68 16.07 -13.27 19.02
CA VAL A 68 16.08 -11.88 18.53
C VAL A 68 16.13 -11.88 17.00
N CYS A 69 15.34 -11.04 16.33
CA CYS A 69 15.35 -10.95 14.86
C CYS A 69 16.63 -10.26 14.34
N SER A 70 17.03 -10.59 13.10
CA SER A 70 18.22 -10.02 12.47
C SER A 70 18.17 -8.49 12.35
N ASN A 71 16.98 -7.90 12.27
CA ASN A 71 16.76 -6.45 12.18
C ASN A 71 16.95 -5.70 13.52
N CYS A 72 16.80 -6.40 14.66
CA CYS A 72 17.02 -5.85 16.01
C CYS A 72 18.39 -6.21 16.56
N ARG A 73 18.94 -7.38 16.25
CA ARG A 73 20.25 -7.85 16.71
C ARG A 73 21.40 -6.81 16.64
N PRO A 74 21.64 -6.08 15.53
CA PRO A 74 22.75 -5.12 15.45
C PRO A 74 22.53 -3.84 16.26
N LYS A 75 21.30 -3.59 16.75
CA LYS A 75 20.93 -2.42 17.55
C LYS A 75 21.08 -2.68 19.06
N LEU A 76 21.58 -3.85 19.46
CA LEU A 76 21.55 -4.35 20.84
C LEU A 76 22.94 -4.82 21.29
N SER A 77 23.37 -4.33 22.45
CA SER A 77 24.61 -4.75 23.13
C SER A 77 24.45 -6.00 24.01
N CYS A 78 23.26 -6.20 24.58
CA CYS A 78 22.92 -7.33 25.44
C CYS A 78 21.50 -7.84 25.18
N CYS A 79 21.19 -9.04 25.68
CA CYS A 79 19.91 -9.70 25.45
C CYS A 79 18.77 -8.91 26.13
N PRO A 80 17.68 -8.53 25.41
CA PRO A 80 16.59 -7.77 26.01
C PRO A 80 15.91 -8.54 27.16
N THR A 81 15.78 -9.87 27.04
CA THR A 81 15.11 -10.72 28.04
C THR A 81 15.97 -11.01 29.27
N CYS A 82 17.20 -11.54 29.11
CA CYS A 82 18.04 -11.97 30.25
C CYS A 82 19.26 -11.09 30.55
N ARG A 83 19.48 -10.00 29.80
CA ARG A 83 20.65 -9.09 29.89
C ARG A 83 22.04 -9.75 29.67
N GLY A 84 22.09 -11.05 29.41
CA GLY A 84 23.30 -11.78 29.04
C GLY A 84 23.86 -11.37 27.66
N PRO A 85 25.06 -11.84 27.30
CA PRO A 85 25.72 -11.46 26.05
C PRO A 85 24.95 -11.94 24.82
N LEU A 86 24.74 -11.04 23.86
CA LEU A 86 24.30 -11.38 22.50
C LEU A 86 25.52 -11.72 21.65
N GLY A 87 25.70 -13.01 21.37
CA GLY A 87 26.56 -13.46 20.28
C GLY A 87 25.86 -13.38 18.93
N ASN A 88 26.48 -13.96 17.89
CA ASN A 88 25.84 -14.23 16.60
C ASN A 88 25.54 -15.72 16.48
N ILE A 89 24.89 -16.27 17.52
CA ILE A 89 24.56 -17.70 17.63
C ILE A 89 23.26 -17.93 16.88
N ARG A 90 23.27 -18.77 15.83
CA ARG A 90 22.05 -19.22 15.15
C ARG A 90 21.37 -20.34 15.94
N ASN A 91 20.04 -20.39 15.89
CA ASN A 91 19.24 -21.48 16.43
C ASN A 91 18.74 -22.39 15.30
N LEU A 92 19.63 -23.27 14.82
CA LEU A 92 19.34 -24.19 13.71
C LEU A 92 18.21 -25.18 14.01
N ALA A 93 17.84 -25.38 15.29
CA ALA A 93 16.69 -26.17 15.68
C ALA A 93 15.40 -25.38 15.44
N MET A 94 15.32 -24.13 15.90
CA MET A 94 14.17 -23.26 15.65
C MET A 94 14.02 -22.92 14.15
N GLU A 95 15.10 -22.83 13.38
CA GLU A 95 15.00 -22.66 11.91
C GLU A 95 14.30 -23.86 11.23
N LYS A 96 14.51 -25.08 11.74
CA LYS A 96 13.77 -26.27 11.29
C LYS A 96 12.32 -26.24 11.72
N VAL A 97 12.02 -25.84 12.97
CA VAL A 97 10.63 -25.70 13.46
C VAL A 97 9.88 -24.62 12.67
N ALA A 98 10.49 -23.46 12.41
CA ALA A 98 9.91 -22.40 11.57
C ALA A 98 9.51 -22.90 10.17
N SER A 99 10.28 -23.84 9.62
CA SER A 99 9.99 -24.48 8.31
C SER A 99 8.78 -25.43 8.33
N THR A 100 8.15 -25.62 9.49
CA THR A 100 6.89 -26.38 9.69
C THR A 100 5.77 -25.54 10.31
N VAL A 101 5.97 -24.23 10.45
CA VAL A 101 5.04 -23.30 11.10
C VAL A 101 4.58 -22.25 10.09
N SER A 102 3.28 -22.02 10.02
CA SER A 102 2.68 -20.91 9.27
C SER A 102 2.58 -19.67 10.16
N PHE A 103 3.07 -18.55 9.65
CA PHE A 103 3.11 -17.25 10.33
C PHE A 103 2.08 -16.31 9.69
N LEU A 104 1.39 -15.52 10.51
CA LEU A 104 0.45 -14.52 10.01
C LEU A 104 1.18 -13.42 9.22
N CYS A 105 0.50 -12.88 8.21
CA CYS A 105 0.92 -11.67 7.52
C CYS A 105 1.05 -10.49 8.51
N LYS A 106 2.09 -9.66 8.35
CA LYS A 106 2.29 -8.44 9.18
C LYS A 106 1.15 -7.42 9.06
N TYR A 107 0.36 -7.52 7.99
CA TYR A 107 -0.84 -6.71 7.73
C TYR A 107 -2.14 -7.38 8.22
N SER A 108 -2.06 -8.37 9.10
CA SER A 108 -3.23 -9.00 9.75
C SER A 108 -4.04 -8.01 10.57
N THR A 109 -3.40 -7.06 11.25
CA THR A 109 -4.05 -5.91 11.91
C THR A 109 -4.77 -4.97 10.94
N SER A 110 -4.40 -4.97 9.66
CA SER A 110 -5.06 -4.24 8.57
C SER A 110 -6.14 -5.06 7.84
N GLY A 111 -6.31 -6.35 8.20
CA GLY A 111 -7.33 -7.25 7.64
C GLY A 111 -6.80 -8.49 6.90
N CYS A 112 -5.48 -8.66 6.75
CA CYS A 112 -4.93 -9.82 6.02
C CYS A 112 -4.97 -11.11 6.85
N ASN A 113 -5.92 -11.99 6.54
CA ASN A 113 -6.09 -13.29 7.22
C ASN A 113 -5.15 -14.40 6.70
N MET A 114 -4.11 -14.08 5.92
CA MET A 114 -3.18 -15.07 5.37
C MET A 114 -2.18 -15.56 6.44
N SER A 115 -1.97 -16.88 6.47
CA SER A 115 -0.93 -17.55 7.26
C SER A 115 -0.06 -18.40 6.33
N LEU A 116 1.26 -18.20 6.38
CA LEU A 116 2.20 -18.59 5.31
C LEU A 116 3.51 -19.13 5.88
N LEU A 117 4.22 -19.98 5.15
CA LEU A 117 5.56 -20.41 5.56
C LEU A 117 6.55 -19.23 5.51
N HIS A 118 7.63 -19.29 6.30
CA HIS A 118 8.64 -18.21 6.35
C HIS A 118 9.26 -17.90 4.97
N THR A 119 9.32 -18.89 4.08
CA THR A 119 9.78 -18.77 2.69
C THR A 119 8.85 -17.95 1.80
N GLU A 120 7.54 -17.98 2.07
CA GLU A 120 6.48 -17.40 1.22
C GLU A 120 6.01 -16.04 1.76
N LYS A 121 6.07 -15.86 3.09
CA LYS A 121 5.62 -14.67 3.82
C LYS A 121 6.23 -13.37 3.28
N ALA A 122 7.51 -13.38 2.91
CA ALA A 122 8.18 -12.19 2.37
C ALA A 122 7.64 -11.79 0.97
N GLU A 123 7.44 -12.76 0.08
CA GLU A 123 6.91 -12.53 -1.27
C GLU A 123 5.46 -12.03 -1.20
N HIS A 124 4.61 -12.71 -0.42
CA HIS A 124 3.23 -12.27 -0.18
C HIS A 124 3.16 -10.85 0.40
N GLU A 125 4.02 -10.50 1.35
CA GLU A 125 3.95 -9.21 2.02
C GLU A 125 4.36 -8.03 1.13
N GLU A 126 5.14 -8.24 0.08
CA GLU A 126 5.36 -7.18 -0.91
C GLU A 126 4.12 -6.94 -1.80
N VAL A 127 3.29 -7.95 -2.06
CA VAL A 127 2.11 -7.87 -2.95
C VAL A 127 0.76 -7.92 -2.22
N CYS A 128 0.75 -7.76 -0.89
CA CYS A 128 -0.44 -7.92 -0.08
C CYS A 128 -1.42 -6.75 -0.24
N GLU A 129 -2.66 -7.00 -0.68
CA GLU A 129 -3.69 -5.94 -0.88
C GLU A 129 -4.00 -5.12 0.39
N TYR A 130 -3.65 -5.62 1.58
CA TYR A 130 -3.79 -4.92 2.88
C TYR A 130 -2.54 -4.12 3.31
N ARG A 131 -1.47 -4.10 2.51
CA ARG A 131 -0.26 -3.29 2.73
C ARG A 131 -0.63 -1.79 2.75
N PRO A 132 -0.30 -1.04 3.83
CA PRO A 132 -0.45 0.40 3.85
C PRO A 132 0.36 1.08 2.73
N TYR A 133 -0.26 2.06 2.08
CA TYR A 133 0.37 2.88 1.06
C TYR A 133 1.35 3.84 1.73
N CYS A 134 2.58 3.90 1.24
CA CYS A 134 3.52 4.97 1.59
C CYS A 134 3.11 6.28 0.88
N CYS A 135 3.68 7.40 1.31
CA CYS A 135 3.59 8.63 0.52
C CYS A 135 4.15 8.38 -0.91
N PRO A 136 3.39 8.70 -1.98
CA PRO A 136 3.83 8.47 -3.36
C PRO A 136 4.71 9.60 -3.94
N CYS A 137 4.99 10.65 -3.15
CA CYS A 137 5.87 11.74 -3.54
C CYS A 137 7.33 11.23 -3.64
N PRO A 138 8.07 11.53 -4.72
CA PRO A 138 9.52 11.32 -4.75
C PRO A 138 10.23 12.18 -3.68
N GLY A 139 11.46 11.78 -3.33
CA GLY A 139 12.22 12.32 -2.21
C GLY A 139 11.90 11.68 -0.86
N ALA A 140 12.89 11.03 -0.23
CA ALA A 140 12.73 10.21 0.98
C ALA A 140 12.46 10.98 2.31
N SER A 141 11.93 12.20 2.24
CA SER A 141 11.64 13.06 3.39
C SER A 141 10.34 12.66 4.11
N CYS A 142 9.32 12.23 3.36
CA CYS A 142 8.04 11.83 3.92
C CYS A 142 8.04 10.36 4.36
N LYS A 143 7.61 10.13 5.60
CA LYS A 143 7.49 8.79 6.22
C LYS A 143 6.03 8.42 6.53
N TRP A 144 5.09 9.11 5.90
CA TRP A 144 3.67 8.83 6.08
C TRP A 144 3.30 7.47 5.45
N GLN A 145 2.43 6.74 6.14
CA GLN A 145 1.79 5.51 5.67
C GLN A 145 0.32 5.51 6.09
N GLY A 146 -0.57 4.96 5.25
CA GLY A 146 -2.00 4.87 5.54
C GLY A 146 -2.78 4.06 4.52
N SER A 147 -4.11 4.15 4.57
CA SER A 147 -5.00 3.53 3.58
C SER A 147 -5.15 4.41 2.32
N LEU A 148 -5.64 3.82 1.22
CA LEU A 148 -5.71 4.47 -0.09
C LEU A 148 -6.52 5.78 -0.08
N ASP A 149 -7.64 5.80 0.65
CA ASP A 149 -8.50 6.96 0.87
C ASP A 149 -7.80 8.13 1.58
N GLN A 150 -6.75 7.84 2.36
CA GLN A 150 -5.99 8.83 3.12
C GLN A 150 -4.85 9.47 2.31
N VAL A 151 -4.46 8.88 1.17
CA VAL A 151 -3.32 9.34 0.34
C VAL A 151 -3.56 10.75 -0.20
N MET A 152 -4.72 11.03 -0.81
CA MET A 152 -5.04 12.36 -1.34
C MET A 152 -5.15 13.43 -0.23
N PRO A 153 -5.88 13.21 0.89
CA PRO A 153 -5.84 14.09 2.05
C PRO A 153 -4.42 14.37 2.57
N HIS A 154 -3.56 13.35 2.66
CA HIS A 154 -2.18 13.52 3.08
C HIS A 154 -1.39 14.42 2.12
N LEU A 155 -1.47 14.19 0.80
CA LEU A 155 -0.78 15.03 -0.20
C LEU A 155 -1.23 16.50 -0.11
N LEU A 156 -2.53 16.76 -0.04
CA LEU A 156 -3.08 18.12 0.04
C LEU A 156 -2.69 18.87 1.33
N ILE A 157 -2.50 18.15 2.44
CA ILE A 157 -2.15 18.75 3.75
C ILE A 157 -0.64 18.90 3.92
N SER A 158 0.15 17.88 3.56
CA SER A 158 1.59 17.79 3.82
C SER A 158 2.46 18.25 2.65
N HIS A 159 1.99 18.16 1.40
CA HIS A 159 2.74 18.44 0.17
C HIS A 159 2.11 19.59 -0.63
N LYS A 160 1.83 20.72 0.05
CA LYS A 160 1.11 21.89 -0.48
C LYS A 160 1.73 22.56 -1.72
N SER A 161 2.97 22.22 -2.07
CA SER A 161 3.64 22.67 -3.29
C SER A 161 3.19 21.92 -4.55
N ILE A 162 2.59 20.73 -4.42
CA ILE A 162 2.14 19.93 -5.55
C ILE A 162 0.84 20.55 -6.11
N THR A 163 0.95 21.20 -7.26
CA THR A 163 -0.20 21.75 -7.99
C THR A 163 -1.08 20.61 -8.51
N THR A 164 -2.40 20.80 -8.47
CA THR A 164 -3.39 19.88 -9.07
C THR A 164 -4.09 20.56 -10.23
N LEU A 165 -4.01 19.97 -11.42
CA LEU A 165 -4.74 20.38 -12.62
C LEU A 165 -5.93 19.44 -12.89
N GLN A 166 -6.96 19.98 -13.51
CA GLN A 166 -8.20 19.26 -13.86
C GLN A 166 -8.27 19.12 -15.39
N GLY A 167 -8.57 17.92 -15.88
CA GLY A 167 -8.70 17.64 -17.31
C GLY A 167 -7.96 16.38 -17.75
N GLU A 168 -8.45 15.76 -18.82
CA GLU A 168 -7.83 14.57 -19.43
C GLU A 168 -6.60 14.89 -20.29
N ASP A 169 -6.51 16.11 -20.84
CA ASP A 169 -5.35 16.60 -21.60
C ASP A 169 -4.85 17.91 -20.97
N ILE A 170 -3.59 17.94 -20.53
CA ILE A 170 -2.96 19.08 -19.83
C ILE A 170 -1.50 19.27 -20.27
N VAL A 171 -0.88 20.39 -19.89
CA VAL A 171 0.56 20.60 -20.01
C VAL A 171 1.20 20.58 -18.62
N PHE A 172 2.05 19.58 -18.37
CA PHE A 172 2.95 19.57 -17.22
C PHE A 172 4.17 20.43 -17.56
N LEU A 173 4.15 21.67 -17.06
CA LEU A 173 5.26 22.62 -17.21
C LEU A 173 6.31 22.39 -16.13
N VAL A 174 7.51 22.04 -16.56
CA VAL A 174 8.70 21.82 -15.73
C VAL A 174 9.58 23.07 -15.82
N THR A 175 9.70 23.82 -14.73
CA THR A 175 10.53 25.04 -14.68
C THR A 175 11.95 24.72 -14.22
N ASP A 176 12.93 25.49 -14.71
CA ASP A 176 14.34 25.41 -14.32
C ASP A 176 14.97 24.02 -14.51
N ILE A 177 14.64 23.30 -15.59
CA ILE A 177 15.06 21.90 -15.82
C ILE A 177 16.59 21.71 -15.84
N ASN A 178 17.33 22.77 -16.15
CA ASN A 178 18.80 22.82 -16.16
C ASN A 178 19.44 23.00 -14.77
N LEU A 179 18.68 23.02 -13.67
CA LEU A 179 19.23 23.06 -12.30
C LEU A 179 20.27 21.94 -12.04
N PRO A 180 21.38 22.22 -11.34
CA PRO A 180 22.44 21.25 -11.09
C PRO A 180 22.04 20.21 -10.03
N GLY A 181 22.51 18.98 -10.21
CA GLY A 181 22.24 17.85 -9.32
C GLY A 181 20.94 17.09 -9.67
N ALA A 182 20.51 16.24 -8.74
CA ALA A 182 19.24 15.51 -8.83
C ALA A 182 18.09 16.38 -8.34
N VAL A 183 17.00 16.42 -9.11
CA VAL A 183 15.82 17.27 -8.87
C VAL A 183 14.57 16.53 -9.35
N ASP A 184 13.51 16.59 -8.56
CA ASP A 184 12.22 15.93 -8.85
C ASP A 184 11.13 16.98 -9.07
N TRP A 185 10.41 16.89 -10.18
CA TRP A 185 9.21 17.71 -10.43
C TRP A 185 7.96 16.83 -10.33
N VAL A 186 6.94 17.34 -9.65
CA VAL A 186 5.72 16.59 -9.30
C VAL A 186 4.48 17.44 -9.53
N MET A 187 3.48 16.88 -10.19
CA MET A 187 2.16 17.51 -10.41
C MET A 187 1.06 16.46 -10.28
N MET A 188 -0.13 16.87 -9.80
CA MET A 188 -1.32 16.03 -9.85
C MET A 188 -2.18 16.40 -11.07
N GLN A 189 -2.65 15.39 -11.80
CA GLN A 189 -3.71 15.48 -12.79
C GLN A 189 -4.96 14.79 -12.27
N SER A 190 -6.12 15.40 -12.47
CA SER A 190 -7.41 14.88 -12.01
C SER A 190 -8.39 14.78 -13.19
N CYS A 191 -8.82 13.55 -13.49
CA CYS A 191 -9.72 13.21 -14.60
C CYS A 191 -10.40 11.86 -14.33
N PHE A 192 -11.54 11.59 -14.99
CA PHE A 192 -12.32 10.34 -14.83
C PHE A 192 -12.72 9.99 -13.38
N GLY A 193 -12.73 10.96 -12.46
CA GLY A 193 -12.95 10.73 -11.01
C GLY A 193 -11.73 10.19 -10.26
N HIS A 194 -10.59 10.04 -10.94
CA HIS A 194 -9.32 9.56 -10.42
C HIS A 194 -8.28 10.68 -10.33
N ASN A 195 -7.21 10.43 -9.57
CA ASN A 195 -6.07 11.33 -9.45
C ASN A 195 -4.80 10.58 -9.88
N PHE A 196 -3.99 11.22 -10.70
CA PHE A 196 -2.76 10.68 -11.25
C PHE A 196 -1.62 11.64 -10.87
N MET A 197 -0.54 11.11 -10.31
CA MET A 197 0.67 11.89 -10.06
C MET A 197 1.61 11.75 -11.25
N LEU A 198 1.98 12.90 -11.82
CA LEU A 198 3.00 13.06 -12.83
C LEU A 198 4.33 13.27 -12.11
N VAL A 199 5.35 12.49 -12.49
CA VAL A 199 6.70 12.60 -11.93
C VAL A 199 7.70 12.74 -13.07
N LEU A 200 8.57 13.74 -12.96
CA LEU A 200 9.82 13.82 -13.70
C LEU A 200 10.97 13.75 -12.70
N GLU A 201 11.71 12.65 -12.70
CA GLU A 201 12.90 12.45 -11.87
C GLU A 201 14.17 12.70 -12.72
N LYS A 202 15.10 13.51 -12.20
CA LYS A 202 16.40 13.79 -12.84
C LYS A 202 17.52 13.09 -12.07
N GLN A 203 18.14 12.10 -12.69
CA GLN A 203 19.30 11.37 -12.14
C GLN A 203 20.60 11.79 -12.83
N GLU A 204 21.70 11.89 -12.07
CA GLU A 204 23.05 11.96 -12.64
C GLU A 204 23.72 10.59 -12.51
N LYS A 205 24.01 9.92 -13.64
CA LYS A 205 24.59 8.56 -13.63
C LYS A 205 26.11 8.56 -13.49
N TYR A 206 26.76 9.54 -14.09
CA TYR A 206 28.20 9.82 -14.00
C TYR A 206 28.43 11.26 -14.47
N SER A 207 29.58 11.84 -14.12
CA SER A 207 29.83 13.28 -14.21
C SER A 207 29.44 13.88 -15.57
N GLY A 208 28.43 14.76 -15.57
CA GLY A 208 27.92 15.46 -16.75
C GLY A 208 26.89 14.69 -17.59
N HIS A 209 26.60 13.43 -17.28
CA HIS A 209 25.55 12.63 -17.93
C HIS A 209 24.31 12.50 -17.05
N GLN A 210 23.38 13.43 -17.26
CA GLN A 210 22.08 13.47 -16.63
C GLN A 210 21.05 12.73 -17.50
N GLN A 211 20.16 11.98 -16.85
CA GLN A 211 19.00 11.35 -17.48
C GLN A 211 17.72 11.76 -16.75
N PHE A 212 16.66 11.89 -17.52
CA PHE A 212 15.34 12.33 -17.11
C PHE A 212 14.36 11.19 -17.32
N PHE A 213 13.56 10.89 -16.30
CA PHE A 213 12.60 9.79 -16.28
C PHE A 213 11.21 10.35 -16.00
N ALA A 214 10.35 10.37 -17.02
CA ALA A 214 8.99 10.89 -16.93
C ALA A 214 7.97 9.73 -16.89
N ILE A 215 7.16 9.68 -15.83
CA ILE A 215 6.22 8.59 -15.55
C ILE A 215 4.92 9.09 -14.91
N VAL A 216 3.83 8.36 -15.12
CA VAL A 216 2.51 8.64 -14.54
C VAL A 216 2.12 7.49 -13.61
N GLN A 217 1.73 7.82 -12.38
CA GLN A 217 1.20 6.86 -11.42
C GLN A 217 -0.24 7.22 -10.98
N LEU A 218 -1.15 6.25 -11.02
CA LEU A 218 -2.52 6.37 -10.51
C LEU A 218 -2.52 6.26 -8.97
N ILE A 219 -3.18 7.21 -8.32
CA ILE A 219 -3.57 7.12 -6.90
C ILE A 219 -4.75 6.14 -6.77
N GLY A 220 -4.43 4.84 -6.85
CA GLY A 220 -5.39 3.75 -6.95
C GLY A 220 -4.71 2.39 -7.04
N SER A 221 -5.52 1.33 -7.03
CA SER A 221 -5.05 -0.06 -7.18
C SER A 221 -4.62 -0.38 -8.61
N ARG A 222 -3.81 -1.42 -8.79
CA ARG A 222 -3.39 -1.93 -10.11
C ARG A 222 -4.57 -2.23 -11.04
N LYS A 223 -5.61 -2.89 -10.55
CA LYS A 223 -6.84 -3.21 -11.29
C LYS A 223 -7.57 -1.96 -11.82
N GLN A 224 -7.41 -0.81 -11.15
CA GLN A 224 -7.94 0.48 -11.62
C GLN A 224 -6.96 1.20 -12.56
N ALA A 225 -5.67 0.88 -12.54
CA ALA A 225 -4.69 1.43 -13.46
C ALA A 225 -4.76 0.75 -14.84
N GLU A 226 -5.03 -0.56 -14.86
CA GLU A 226 -5.15 -1.40 -16.07
C GLU A 226 -6.28 -0.97 -17.04
N VAL A 227 -7.21 -0.10 -16.63
CA VAL A 227 -8.27 0.47 -17.50
C VAL A 227 -7.94 1.87 -18.05
N PHE A 228 -6.72 2.36 -17.83
CA PHE A 228 -6.25 3.64 -18.36
C PHE A 228 -4.96 3.49 -19.18
N ALA A 229 -4.76 4.40 -20.12
CA ALA A 229 -3.49 4.67 -20.77
C ALA A 229 -3.17 6.16 -20.65
N TYR A 230 -1.88 6.49 -20.48
CA TYR A 230 -1.37 7.84 -20.53
C TYR A 230 -0.44 8.01 -21.73
N ARG A 231 -0.45 9.19 -22.33
CA ARG A 231 0.53 9.67 -23.31
C ARG A 231 1.33 10.82 -22.68
N LEU A 232 2.65 10.73 -22.73
CA LEU A 232 3.56 11.85 -22.53
C LEU A 232 4.11 12.28 -23.89
N GLU A 233 4.10 13.58 -24.17
CA GLU A 233 4.58 14.10 -25.44
C GLU A 233 5.38 15.41 -25.28
N LEU A 234 6.63 15.39 -25.77
CA LEU A 234 7.46 16.58 -25.95
C LEU A 234 7.27 17.10 -27.36
N ASN A 235 6.90 18.38 -27.50
CA ASN A 235 6.70 19.04 -28.79
C ASN A 235 7.74 20.15 -29.00
N GLY A 236 8.41 20.14 -30.14
CA GLY A 236 9.49 21.06 -30.48
C GLY A 236 9.45 21.43 -31.96
N HIS A 237 10.32 22.34 -32.40
CA HIS A 237 10.25 22.86 -33.77
C HIS A 237 10.47 21.75 -34.83
N ARG A 238 9.35 21.34 -35.47
CA ARG A 238 9.26 20.22 -36.43
C ARG A 238 9.70 18.87 -35.85
N ARG A 239 9.62 18.67 -34.53
CA ARG A 239 10.03 17.46 -33.81
C ARG A 239 9.03 17.11 -32.73
N ARG A 240 8.88 15.82 -32.45
CA ARG A 240 7.97 15.28 -31.44
C ARG A 240 8.54 13.99 -30.87
N LEU A 241 8.51 13.84 -29.56
CA LEU A 241 8.84 12.59 -28.87
C LEU A 241 7.62 12.19 -28.03
N THR A 242 7.08 11.01 -28.28
CA THR A 242 5.83 10.53 -27.68
C THR A 242 6.08 9.17 -27.02
N TRP A 243 5.55 8.97 -25.82
CA TRP A 243 5.52 7.71 -25.08
C TRP A 243 4.11 7.43 -24.61
N GLU A 244 3.62 6.20 -24.78
CA GLU A 244 2.29 5.78 -24.35
C GLU A 244 2.39 4.48 -23.54
N ALA A 245 1.76 4.43 -22.36
CA ALA A 245 1.75 3.25 -21.49
C ALA A 245 0.56 3.24 -20.52
N THR A 246 0.33 2.12 -19.85
CA THR A 246 -0.58 2.02 -18.69
C THR A 246 0.06 2.72 -17.48
N PRO A 247 -0.65 3.58 -16.72
CA PRO A 247 -0.08 4.24 -15.55
C PRO A 247 0.25 3.23 -14.46
N ARG A 248 1.30 3.48 -13.65
CA ARG A 248 1.66 2.60 -12.53
C ARG A 248 0.72 2.80 -11.35
N SER A 249 0.42 1.76 -10.58
CA SER A 249 -0.28 1.93 -9.30
C SER A 249 0.71 2.42 -8.23
N ILE A 250 0.30 3.34 -7.36
CA ILE A 250 1.06 3.69 -6.15
C ILE A 250 1.31 2.50 -5.19
N HIS A 251 0.67 1.34 -5.41
CA HIS A 251 1.00 0.09 -4.72
C HIS A 251 2.29 -0.56 -5.24
N GLU A 252 2.55 -0.46 -6.55
CA GLU A 252 3.80 -0.91 -7.20
C GLU A 252 4.91 0.15 -7.08
N GLY A 253 4.51 1.43 -7.08
CA GLY A 253 5.44 2.56 -7.13
C GLY A 253 6.12 2.72 -8.49
N ILE A 254 7.12 3.61 -8.54
CA ILE A 254 7.83 3.98 -9.78
C ILE A 254 9.29 3.53 -9.84
N ALA A 255 9.91 3.20 -8.69
CA ALA A 255 11.35 2.92 -8.62
C ALA A 255 11.79 1.70 -9.47
N SER A 256 10.95 0.66 -9.57
CA SER A 256 11.19 -0.51 -10.43
C SER A 256 11.08 -0.17 -11.92
N ALA A 257 10.11 0.66 -12.30
CA ALA A 257 9.93 1.13 -13.68
C ALA A 257 11.10 2.03 -14.11
N ILE A 258 11.53 2.96 -13.26
CA ILE A 258 12.71 3.82 -13.50
C ILE A 258 13.99 2.97 -13.63
N LEU A 259 14.20 1.99 -12.75
CA LEU A 259 15.36 1.09 -12.80
C LEU A 259 15.40 0.22 -14.08
N SER A 260 14.24 -0.15 -14.61
CA SER A 260 14.10 -0.92 -15.86
C SER A 260 13.97 -0.06 -17.13
N SER A 261 13.94 1.27 -16.98
CA SER A 261 13.64 2.24 -18.06
C SER A 261 12.27 2.02 -18.73
N ASP A 262 11.29 1.52 -17.98
CA ASP A 262 9.88 1.33 -18.39
C ASP A 262 9.08 2.64 -18.20
N CYS A 263 9.56 3.71 -18.83
CA CYS A 263 8.95 5.04 -18.82
C CYS A 263 9.54 5.91 -19.95
N LEU A 264 9.10 7.17 -20.06
CA LEU A 264 9.69 8.11 -21.02
C LEU A 264 11.07 8.56 -20.49
N VAL A 265 12.14 7.98 -21.05
CA VAL A 265 13.53 8.31 -20.71
C VAL A 265 14.16 9.20 -21.77
N PHE A 266 14.82 10.28 -21.35
CA PHE A 266 15.60 11.17 -22.22
C PHE A 266 16.83 11.76 -21.53
N ASP A 267 17.71 12.40 -22.28
CA ASP A 267 18.95 13.03 -21.79
C ASP A 267 18.93 14.57 -21.97
N THR A 268 19.96 15.25 -21.46
CA THR A 268 20.10 16.72 -21.59
C THR A 268 20.15 17.19 -23.04
N SER A 269 20.69 16.39 -23.97
CA SER A 269 20.73 16.75 -25.40
C SER A 269 19.35 16.68 -26.04
N ILE A 270 18.46 15.81 -25.56
CA ILE A 270 17.04 15.81 -25.93
C ILE A 270 16.31 17.01 -25.30
N VAL A 271 16.55 17.33 -24.02
CA VAL A 271 15.94 18.50 -23.36
C VAL A 271 16.20 19.78 -24.15
N GLN A 272 17.44 20.01 -24.60
CA GLN A 272 17.84 21.16 -25.41
C GLN A 272 17.14 21.28 -26.78
N LEU A 273 16.37 20.27 -27.21
CA LEU A 273 15.56 20.32 -28.44
C LEU A 273 14.07 20.62 -28.19
N PHE A 274 13.65 20.64 -26.93
CA PHE A 274 12.25 20.72 -26.51
C PHE A 274 11.98 21.77 -25.41
N GLU A 275 13.01 22.25 -24.70
CA GLU A 275 12.87 23.35 -23.75
C GLU A 275 12.75 24.73 -24.41
N ASP A 276 12.07 25.66 -23.73
CA ASP A 276 12.12 27.09 -24.00
C ASP A 276 12.51 27.86 -22.74
N ASN A 277 13.58 28.65 -22.83
CA ASN A 277 14.14 29.46 -21.74
C ASN A 277 14.33 28.70 -20.40
N GLY A 278 14.76 27.42 -20.45
CA GLY A 278 14.95 26.59 -19.26
C GLY A 278 13.71 25.87 -18.74
N ASN A 279 12.59 25.93 -19.48
CA ASN A 279 11.32 25.30 -19.12
C ASN A 279 10.97 24.22 -20.15
N LEU A 280 10.59 23.02 -19.69
CA LEU A 280 10.13 21.94 -20.56
C LEU A 280 8.60 21.77 -20.42
N GLY A 281 7.88 21.90 -21.53
CA GLY A 281 6.46 21.57 -21.59
C GLY A 281 6.26 20.10 -21.98
N ILE A 282 5.69 19.30 -21.09
CA ILE A 282 5.28 17.92 -21.38
C ILE A 282 3.76 17.91 -21.54
N ASN A 283 3.25 17.62 -22.73
CA ASN A 283 1.82 17.38 -22.91
C ASN A 283 1.47 16.02 -22.31
N VAL A 284 0.40 15.96 -21.51
CA VAL A 284 -0.05 14.75 -20.83
C VAL A 284 -1.52 14.51 -21.11
N THR A 285 -1.80 13.51 -21.95
CA THR A 285 -3.15 13.00 -22.19
C THR A 285 -3.37 11.72 -21.38
N ILE A 286 -4.50 11.60 -20.70
CA ILE A 286 -4.97 10.36 -20.05
C ILE A 286 -6.27 9.93 -20.74
N SER A 287 -6.41 8.63 -20.97
CA SER A 287 -7.55 8.03 -21.67
C SER A 287 -7.95 6.70 -21.04
N MET A 288 -9.23 6.34 -21.15
CA MET A 288 -9.71 4.99 -20.83
C MET A 288 -9.39 4.02 -21.98
N VAL A 289 -9.25 2.73 -21.65
CA VAL A 289 -8.95 1.61 -22.58
C VAL A 289 -10.11 0.61 -22.63
#